data_AF-A0A1H8RDD3-F1
#
_entry.id   AF-A0A1H8RDD3-F1
#
_cell.length_a   1.000
_cell.length_b   1.000
_cell.length_c   1.000
_cell.angle_alpha   90.00
_cell.angle_beta   90.00
_cell.angle_gamma   90.00
#
_symmetry.space_group_name_H-M   'P 1'
#
loop_
_entity.id
_entity.type
_entity.pdbx_description
1 polymer ?
#
loop_
_entity_poly.entity_id
_entity_poly.type
_entity_poly.pdbx_seq_one_letter_code
_entity_poly.pdbx_strand_id
1 'polypeptide(L)' 'MSCPICKKETDRTYRPFCSRRCADIDLGNWFAGDYAVPSQNPDEALEALEALENGASDPSKPH' A
#
# COMPACT_ATOMS: atom_id res chain seq x y z
N MET A 1 -12.21 -18.12 -9.12
CA MET A 1 -11.77 -16.75 -8.77
C MET A 1 -10.33 -16.60 -9.25
N SER A 2 -9.93 -15.39 -9.64
CA SER A 2 -8.56 -15.10 -10.08
C SER A 2 -7.79 -14.39 -8.98
N CYS A 3 -6.50 -14.70 -8.87
CA CYS A 3 -5.57 -14.05 -7.94
C CYS A 3 -5.52 -12.54 -8.24
N PRO A 4 -5.72 -11.64 -7.25
CA PRO A 4 -5.74 -10.21 -7.51
C PRO A 4 -4.38 -9.67 -8.00
N ILE A 5 -3.29 -10.31 -7.58
CA ILE A 5 -1.90 -9.91 -7.86
C ILE A 5 -1.44 -10.32 -9.27
N CYS A 6 -1.70 -11.55 -9.70
CA CYS A 6 -1.16 -12.09 -10.96
C CYS A 6 -2.19 -12.73 -11.90
N LYS A 7 -3.48 -12.68 -11.54
CA LYS A 7 -4.63 -13.18 -12.32
C LYS A 7 -4.69 -14.68 -12.59
N LYS A 8 -3.75 -15.47 -12.08
CA LYS A 8 -3.79 -16.95 -12.10
C LYS A 8 -4.94 -17.50 -11.24
N GLU A 9 -5.28 -18.77 -11.44
CA GLU A 9 -6.28 -19.46 -10.62
C GLU A 9 -5.85 -19.52 -9.14
N THR A 10 -6.80 -19.28 -8.23
CA THR A 10 -6.53 -19.26 -6.79
C THR A 10 -6.30 -20.64 -6.22
N ASP A 11 -5.34 -20.79 -5.31
CA ASP A 11 -5.14 -22.01 -4.53
C ASP A 11 -6.02 -21.99 -3.28
N ARG A 12 -6.55 -23.15 -2.84
CA ARG A 12 -7.47 -23.18 -1.69
C ARG A 12 -6.81 -22.75 -0.38
N THR A 13 -5.52 -23.04 -0.22
CA THR A 13 -4.72 -22.73 0.97
C THR A 13 -4.40 -21.24 1.06
N TYR A 14 -4.27 -20.58 -0.08
CA TYR A 14 -3.81 -19.19 -0.18
C TYR A 14 -4.89 -18.20 -0.61
N ARG A 15 -6.18 -18.58 -0.63
CA ARG A 15 -7.24 -17.66 -1.08
C ARG A 15 -7.20 -16.33 -0.33
N PRO A 16 -7.35 -15.19 -1.02
CA PRO A 16 -7.74 -15.03 -2.43
C PRO A 16 -6.60 -15.13 -3.47
N PHE A 17 -5.42 -15.58 -3.08
CA PHE A 17 -4.22 -15.63 -3.93
C PHE A 17 -3.96 -17.02 -4.53
N CYS A 18 -3.02 -17.09 -5.47
CA CYS A 18 -2.56 -18.35 -6.07
C CYS A 18 -1.39 -19.00 -5.31
N SER A 19 -0.68 -18.26 -4.44
CA SER A 19 0.49 -18.75 -3.72
C SER A 19 0.88 -17.82 -2.57
N ARG A 20 1.71 -18.32 -1.64
CA ARG A 20 2.34 -17.52 -0.58
C ARG A 20 3.03 -16.26 -1.12
N ARG A 21 3.80 -16.39 -2.20
CA ARG A 21 4.49 -15.25 -2.83
C ARG A 21 3.54 -14.11 -3.19
N CYS A 22 2.34 -14.41 -3.72
CA CYS A 22 1.38 -13.36 -4.05
C CYS A 22 0.78 -12.72 -2.80
N ALA A 23 0.55 -13.49 -1.73
CA ALA A 23 0.12 -12.93 -0.45
C ALA A 23 1.17 -12.00 0.16
N ASP A 24 2.45 -12.38 0.10
CA ASP A 24 3.55 -11.56 0.61
C ASP A 24 3.73 -10.26 -0.20
N ILE A 25 3.49 -10.30 -1.52
CA ILE A 25 3.50 -9.08 -2.38
C ILE A 25 2.35 -8.15 -1.99
N ASP A 26 1.14 -8.69 -1.83
CA ASP A 26 -0.02 -7.90 -1.39
C ASP A 26 0.28 -7.21 -0.05
N LEU A 27 0.83 -7.94 0.91
CA LEU A 27 1.25 -7.40 2.20
C LEU A 27 2.33 -6.31 2.06
N GLY A 28 3.28 -6.49 1.14
CA GLY A 28 4.29 -5.47 0.83
C GLY A 28 3.66 -4.17 0.35
N ASN A 29 2.68 -4.24 -0.56
CA ASN A 29 1.95 -3.06 -1.05
C ASN A 29 1.19 -2.32 0.07
N TRP A 30 0.65 -3.06 1.05
CA TRP A 30 0.05 -2.45 2.25
C TRP A 30 1.06 -1.65 3.06
N PHE A 31 2.25 -2.21 3.32
CA PHE A 31 3.28 -1.53 4.11
C PHE A 31 3.96 -0.40 3.35
N ALA A 32 4.07 -0.50 2.03
CA ALA A 32 4.58 0.57 1.17
C ALA A 32 3.58 1.74 1.02
N GLY A 33 2.31 1.54 1.39
CA GLY A 33 1.26 2.55 1.21
C GLY A 33 0.73 2.64 -0.22
N ASP A 34 1.00 1.64 -1.07
CA ASP A 34 0.49 1.59 -2.45
C ASP A 34 -1.05 1.48 -2.48
N TYR A 35 -1.64 0.95 -1.41
CA TYR A 35 -3.08 0.94 -1.18
C TYR A 35 -3.53 2.16 -0.37
N ALA A 36 -3.27 3.35 -0.91
CA ALA A 36 -3.78 4.61 -0.38
C ALA A 36 -4.93 5.15 -1.24
N VAL A 37 -5.87 5.84 -0.60
CA VAL A 37 -6.94 6.58 -1.30
C VAL A 37 -6.74 8.07 -1.02
N PRO A 38 -6.64 8.91 -2.06
CA PRO A 38 -6.47 10.34 -1.85
C PRO A 38 -7.72 10.96 -1.23
N SER A 39 -7.55 11.96 -0.36
CA SER A 39 -8.69 12.72 0.16
C SER A 39 -9.39 13.47 -0.97
N GLN A 40 -10.71 13.53 -0.89
CA GLN A 40 -11.54 14.36 -1.77
C GLN A 40 -11.75 15.77 -1.22
N ASN A 41 -11.39 16.00 0.05
CA ASN A 41 -11.42 17.30 0.68
C ASN A 41 -10.09 18.03 0.38
N PRO A 42 -10.12 19.18 -0.32
CA PRO A 42 -8.91 19.89 -0.70
C PRO A 42 -8.10 20.38 0.51
N ASP A 43 -8.75 20.75 1.60
CA ASP A 43 -8.07 21.26 2.80
C ASP A 43 -7.28 20.12 3.49
N GLU A 44 -7.90 18.96 3.65
CA GLU A 44 -7.23 17.77 4.22
C GLU A 44 -6.10 17.25 3.32
N ALA A 45 -6.27 17.33 1.99
CA ALA A 45 -5.23 16.94 1.04
C ALA A 45 -4.01 17.87 1.15
N LEU A 46 -4.24 19.17 1.31
CA LEU A 46 -3.18 20.15 1.50
C LEU A 46 -2.45 19.91 2.83
N GLU A 47 -3.16 19.73 3.93
CA GLU A 47 -2.58 19.42 5.24
C GLU A 47 -1.73 18.14 5.21
N ALA A 48 -2.21 17.10 4.53
CA ALA A 48 -1.47 15.84 4.39
C ALA A 48 -0.16 16.00 3.59
N LEU A 49 -0.19 16.81 2.51
CA LEU A 49 1.00 17.11 1.70
C LEU A 49 2.02 17.93 2.50
N GLU A 50 1.57 18.97 3.21
CA GLU A 50 2.43 19.77 4.08
C GLU A 50 3.06 18.92 5.20
N ALA A 51 2.30 17.99 5.80
CA ALA A 51 2.83 17.09 6.82
C ALA A 51 3.92 16.15 6.27
N LEU A 52 3.80 15.68 5.03
CA LEU A 52 4.82 14.85 4.37
C LEU A 52 6.09 15.66 4.06
N GLU A 53 5.95 16.88 3.56
CA GLU A 53 7.09 17.77 3.23
C GLU A 53 7.86 18.21 4.48
N ASN A 54 7.14 18.55 5.56
CA ASN A 54 7.73 18.89 6.84
C ASN A 54 8.37 17.68 7.55
N GLY A 55 7.83 16.47 7.37
CA GLY A 55 8.38 15.24 7.92
C GLY A 55 9.63 14.71 7.22
N ALA A 56 9.84 15.07 5.94
CA ALA A 56 11.01 14.73 5.13
C ALA A 56 12.18 15.72 5.29
N SER A 57 11.92 16.89 5.87
CA SER A 57 12.91 17.94 6.16
C SER A 57 13.45 17.90 7.59
N ASP A 58 12.99 16.97 8.44
CA ASP A 58 13.54 16.74 9.78
C ASP A 58 14.84 15.90 9.68
N PRO A 59 16.03 16.48 9.94
CA PRO A 59 17.32 15.78 9.86
C PRO A 59 17.50 14.69 10.92
N SER A 60 16.53 14.51 11.84
CA SER A 60 16.63 13.61 12.99
C SER A 60 16.03 12.21 12.76
N LYS A 61 15.32 11.99 11.63
CA LYS A 61 14.77 10.66 11.30
C LYS A 61 15.84 9.79 10.63
N PRO A 62 16.15 8.59 11.15
CA PRO A 62 17.05 7.67 10.47
C PRO A 62 16.41 7.14 9.18
N HIS A 63 17.26 6.93 8.16
CA HIS A 63 16.92 6.28 6.90
C HIS A 63 16.40 4.87 7.08
#